data_AF-A0A7S4QB40-F1
#
_entry.id   AF-A0A7S4QB40-F1
#
_cell.length_a   1.000
_cell.length_b   1.000
_cell.length_c   1.000
_cell.angle_alpha   90.00
_cell.angle_beta   90.00
_cell.angle_gamma   90.00
#
_symmetry.space_group_name_H-M   'P 1'
#
loop_
_entity.id
_entity.type
_entity.pdbx_description
1 polymer ?
#
loop_
_entity_poly.entity_id
_entity_poly.type
_entity_poly.pdbx_seq_one_letter_code
_entity_poly.pdbx_strand_id
1 'polypeptide(L)'
;TICVSAGMGFALLGNLRRTYIRARSLEQYRMYKMQQTILTSVSELDRLHFPMCLMSVQDFENLGEFMPHETMRDQGRLRFLEMPEIVRQVRDEEGIVFVSHQWVDFDHPDPLGLQYRATVAAVRELQQRGIQCRWIWVDYLSIPQSNRTQQQNAIDTLAVYVAHSSVFLSVAPSCKHANLDSTMDVRSYNGRGWCRLEQLIYLATTISSEAPPAFACTEDGLGPLWGSDAASSEEEALGVIEGSFTCCARGHPGGCRCDKTKIVGVMLGVYWRLLAWQRDLPFPSGRLGNILQQLEGNIDRFFPGTVTYSTENGPDQTVEVFGDLVTSMRELFAAESGILPEKRIRVESPSFLELPSEQDPSIQQEEEGVTRV
;
A
#
# COMPACT_ATOMS: atom_id res chain seq x y z
N THR A 1 64.90 25.60 11.75
CA THR A 1 63.62 25.30 12.45
C THR A 1 62.41 25.96 11.80
N ILE A 2 62.48 27.23 11.36
CA ILE A 2 61.34 27.99 10.79
C ILE A 2 60.83 27.46 9.43
N CYS A 3 61.68 26.92 8.55
CA CYS A 3 61.25 26.37 7.26
C CYS A 3 60.49 25.03 7.38
N VAL A 4 60.79 24.22 8.40
CA VAL A 4 60.12 22.92 8.63
C VAL A 4 58.72 23.12 9.22
N SER A 5 58.56 24.10 10.12
CA SER A 5 57.24 24.47 10.68
C SER A 5 56.30 25.09 9.64
N ALA A 6 56.82 25.92 8.72
CA ALA A 6 56.02 26.46 7.61
C ALA A 6 55.56 25.36 6.65
N GLY A 7 56.44 24.42 6.26
CA GLY A 7 56.10 23.28 5.40
C GLY A 7 55.04 22.34 6.01
N MET A 8 55.13 22.07 7.32
CA MET A 8 54.09 21.34 8.06
C MET A 8 52.75 22.09 8.10
N GLY A 9 52.77 23.42 8.26
CA GLY A 9 51.57 24.26 8.24
C GLY A 9 50.85 24.24 6.88
N PHE A 10 51.58 24.34 5.77
CA PHE A 10 51.00 24.23 4.42
C PHE A 10 50.47 22.81 4.12
N ALA A 11 51.15 21.77 4.58
CA ALA A 11 50.67 20.39 4.44
C ALA A 11 49.40 20.13 5.26
N LEU A 12 49.32 20.66 6.49
CA LEU A 12 48.12 20.61 7.34
C LEU A 12 46.95 21.36 6.71
N LEU A 13 47.15 22.60 6.25
CA LEU A 13 46.11 23.38 5.55
C LEU A 13 45.67 22.70 4.25
N GLY A 14 46.60 22.13 3.49
CA GLY A 14 46.30 21.35 2.29
C GLY A 14 45.48 20.09 2.58
N ASN A 15 45.81 19.37 3.66
CA ASN A 15 45.04 18.20 4.11
C ASN A 15 43.65 18.61 4.63
N LEU A 16 43.54 19.66 5.44
CA LEU A 16 42.25 20.18 5.92
C LEU A 16 41.36 20.62 4.76
N ARG A 17 41.91 21.33 3.76
CA ARG A 17 41.18 21.71 2.54
C ARG A 17 40.73 20.49 1.73
N ARG A 18 41.59 19.48 1.56
CA ARG A 18 41.22 18.23 0.87
C ARG A 18 40.12 17.47 1.62
N THR A 19 40.22 17.38 2.94
CA THR A 19 39.20 16.74 3.79
C THR A 19 37.88 17.51 3.72
N TYR A 20 37.91 18.83 3.78
CA TYR A 20 36.73 19.70 3.64
C TYR A 20 36.06 19.53 2.27
N ILE A 21 36.83 19.57 1.17
CA ILE A 21 36.29 19.36 -0.19
C ILE A 21 35.68 17.96 -0.31
N ARG A 22 36.36 16.92 0.19
CA ARG A 22 35.83 15.54 0.19
C ARG A 22 34.54 15.41 1.01
N ALA A 23 34.50 16.01 2.19
CA ALA A 23 33.32 16.00 3.04
C ALA A 23 32.13 16.67 2.33
N ARG A 24 32.36 17.85 1.74
CA ARG A 24 31.34 18.57 0.96
C ARG A 24 30.88 17.79 -0.29
N SER A 25 31.81 17.15 -1.01
CA SER A 25 31.45 16.30 -2.16
C SER A 25 30.64 15.07 -1.74
N LEU A 26 30.98 14.47 -0.60
CA LEU A 26 30.22 13.34 -0.05
C LEU A 26 28.82 13.76 0.39
N GLU A 27 28.69 14.92 1.03
CA GLU A 27 27.40 15.51 1.42
C GLU A 27 26.53 15.80 0.19
N GLN A 28 27.09 16.45 -0.84
CA GLN A 28 26.40 16.67 -2.11
C GLN A 28 25.95 15.36 -2.77
N TYR A 29 26.79 14.34 -2.76
CA TYR A 29 26.44 13.03 -3.31
C TYR A 29 25.34 12.33 -2.50
N ARG A 30 25.36 12.44 -1.17
CA ARG A 30 24.30 11.93 -0.28
C ARG A 30 22.96 12.62 -0.57
N MET A 31 22.96 13.95 -0.65
CA MET A 31 21.77 14.72 -1.02
C MET A 31 21.25 14.29 -2.40
N TYR A 32 22.13 14.20 -3.41
CA TYR A 32 21.74 13.74 -4.74
C TYR A 32 21.10 12.36 -4.72
N LYS A 33 21.70 11.39 -4.03
CA LYS A 33 21.13 10.04 -3.89
C LYS A 33 19.77 10.06 -3.20
N MET A 34 19.63 10.83 -2.12
CA MET A 34 18.38 10.97 -1.39
C MET A 34 17.27 11.53 -2.27
N GLN A 35 17.57 12.57 -3.05
CA GLN A 35 16.63 13.12 -4.03
C GLN A 35 16.22 12.10 -5.09
N GLN A 36 17.17 11.33 -5.63
CA GLN A 36 16.87 10.26 -6.59
C GLN A 36 15.98 9.17 -5.97
N THR A 37 16.25 8.75 -4.74
CA THR A 37 15.41 7.79 -4.01
C THR A 37 13.97 8.29 -3.88
N ILE A 38 13.78 9.55 -3.49
CA ILE A 38 12.45 10.15 -3.34
C ILE A 38 11.73 10.22 -4.69
N LEU A 39 12.37 10.77 -5.73
CA LEU A 39 11.76 10.90 -7.05
C LEU A 39 11.40 9.54 -7.67
N THR A 40 12.26 8.54 -7.48
CA THR A 40 11.98 7.16 -7.89
C THR A 40 10.75 6.66 -7.15
N SER A 41 10.74 6.78 -5.81
CA SER A 41 9.65 6.34 -4.94
C SER A 41 8.28 6.92 -5.31
N VAL A 42 8.24 8.21 -5.69
CA VAL A 42 7.01 8.86 -6.15
C VAL A 42 6.54 8.25 -7.47
N SER A 43 7.46 7.99 -8.41
CA SER A 43 7.12 7.38 -9.71
C SER A 43 6.78 5.88 -9.64
N GLU A 44 7.23 5.17 -8.60
CA GLU A 44 6.99 3.73 -8.46
C GLU A 44 5.53 3.38 -8.18
N LEU A 45 4.75 4.31 -7.64
CA LEU A 45 3.32 4.10 -7.39
C LEU A 45 2.48 3.97 -8.68
N ASP A 46 3.09 4.21 -9.84
CA ASP A 46 2.42 4.14 -11.15
C ASP A 46 3.15 3.18 -12.12
N ARG A 47 4.12 2.38 -11.64
CA ARG A 47 4.94 1.47 -12.46
C ARG A 47 4.69 0.00 -12.16
N LEU A 48 4.31 -0.76 -13.19
CA LEU A 48 4.19 -2.22 -13.11
C LEU A 48 5.55 -2.89 -13.32
N HIS A 49 6.23 -3.35 -12.26
CA HIS A 49 7.42 -4.23 -12.39
C HIS A 49 7.05 -5.68 -12.66
N PHE A 50 5.81 -6.03 -12.39
CA PHE A 50 5.21 -7.32 -12.67
C PHE A 50 3.76 -7.12 -13.13
N PRO A 51 3.24 -7.96 -14.04
CA PRO A 51 1.86 -7.82 -14.51
C PRO A 51 0.84 -7.97 -13.38
N MET A 52 -0.22 -7.17 -13.41
CA MET A 52 -1.36 -7.41 -12.53
C MET A 52 -2.09 -8.66 -12.99
N CYS A 53 -1.97 -9.73 -12.21
CA CYS A 53 -2.58 -11.02 -12.51
C CYS A 53 -3.94 -11.11 -11.84
N LEU A 54 -4.99 -11.26 -12.64
CA LEU A 54 -6.38 -11.26 -12.20
C LEU A 54 -7.04 -12.60 -12.49
N MET A 55 -7.98 -12.98 -11.63
CA MET A 55 -8.91 -14.08 -11.89
C MET A 55 -10.31 -13.52 -12.07
N SER A 56 -11.14 -14.15 -12.92
CA SER A 56 -12.55 -13.77 -12.96
C SER A 56 -13.23 -14.18 -11.64
N VAL A 57 -14.16 -13.37 -11.14
CA VAL A 57 -14.91 -13.72 -9.92
C VAL A 57 -15.62 -15.07 -10.09
N GLN A 58 -16.19 -15.34 -11.27
CA GLN A 58 -16.86 -16.61 -11.56
C GLN A 58 -15.90 -17.81 -11.41
N ASP A 59 -14.69 -17.73 -11.94
CA ASP A 59 -13.72 -18.82 -11.78
C ASP A 59 -13.27 -18.96 -10.34
N PHE A 60 -13.03 -17.83 -9.66
CA PHE A 60 -12.64 -17.81 -8.27
C PHE A 60 -13.67 -18.52 -7.38
N GLU A 61 -14.97 -18.25 -7.55
CA GLU A 61 -16.03 -18.91 -6.79
C GLU A 61 -16.07 -20.44 -6.95
N ASN A 62 -15.65 -20.93 -8.12
CA ASN A 62 -15.67 -22.34 -8.46
C ASN A 62 -14.43 -23.11 -8.02
N LEU A 63 -13.40 -22.45 -7.47
CA LEU A 63 -12.16 -23.12 -7.02
C LEU A 63 -12.38 -24.01 -5.80
N GLY A 64 -13.16 -23.54 -4.83
CA GLY A 64 -13.40 -24.18 -3.54
C GLY A 64 -12.36 -23.85 -2.45
N GLU A 65 -11.16 -23.41 -2.83
CA GLU A 65 -10.08 -22.99 -1.92
C GLU A 65 -9.11 -22.01 -2.61
N PHE A 66 -8.22 -21.38 -1.83
CA PHE A 66 -7.12 -20.61 -2.40
C PHE A 66 -6.09 -21.55 -3.06
N MET A 67 -5.72 -21.22 -4.29
CA MET A 67 -4.74 -21.98 -5.06
C MET A 67 -3.53 -21.09 -5.41
N PRO A 68 -2.30 -21.63 -5.43
CA PRO A 68 -1.12 -20.83 -5.71
C PRO A 68 -1.11 -20.36 -7.17
N HIS A 69 -0.49 -19.20 -7.38
CA HIS A 69 -0.38 -18.54 -8.68
C HIS A 69 0.05 -19.47 -9.82
N GLU A 70 1.08 -20.30 -9.62
CA GLU A 70 1.58 -21.18 -10.66
C GLU A 70 0.52 -22.17 -11.13
N THR A 71 -0.27 -22.75 -10.22
CA THR A 71 -1.36 -23.67 -10.59
C THR A 71 -2.43 -22.96 -11.41
N MET A 72 -2.80 -21.73 -11.02
CA MET A 72 -3.83 -20.96 -11.72
C MET A 72 -3.35 -20.47 -13.09
N ARG A 73 -2.08 -20.06 -13.19
CA ARG A 73 -1.43 -19.72 -14.46
C ARG A 73 -1.42 -20.92 -15.41
N ASP A 74 -0.96 -22.08 -14.94
CA ASP A 74 -0.76 -23.27 -15.78
C ASP A 74 -2.11 -23.86 -16.25
N GLN A 75 -3.18 -23.61 -15.51
CA GLN A 75 -4.57 -23.92 -15.92
C GLN A 75 -5.20 -22.87 -16.84
N GLY A 76 -4.51 -21.76 -17.14
CA GLY A 76 -5.04 -20.68 -17.97
C GLY A 76 -6.15 -19.86 -17.31
N ARG A 77 -6.22 -19.84 -15.97
CA ARG A 77 -7.27 -19.14 -15.19
C ARG A 77 -6.95 -17.68 -14.89
N LEU A 78 -5.73 -17.23 -15.19
CA LEU A 78 -5.25 -15.88 -14.89
C LEU A 78 -5.20 -15.01 -16.15
N ARG A 79 -5.71 -13.78 -16.04
CA ARG A 79 -5.52 -12.69 -17.00
C ARG A 79 -4.33 -11.83 -16.55
N PHE A 80 -3.37 -11.61 -17.43
CA PHE A 80 -2.18 -10.80 -17.16
C PHE A 80 -2.35 -9.41 -17.77
N LEU A 81 -2.32 -8.37 -16.94
CA LEU A 81 -2.35 -6.98 -17.39
C LEU A 81 -0.97 -6.36 -17.23
N GLU A 82 -0.30 -6.09 -18.36
CA GLU A 82 1.12 -5.70 -18.36
C GLU A 82 1.33 -4.18 -18.41
N MET A 83 0.29 -3.40 -18.76
CA MET A 83 0.38 -1.95 -18.94
C MET A 83 -0.58 -1.22 -18.01
N PRO A 84 -0.16 -0.16 -17.29
CA PRO A 84 -1.02 0.60 -16.38
C PRO A 84 -2.30 1.12 -17.05
N GLU A 85 -2.21 1.52 -18.32
CA GLU A 85 -3.36 1.99 -19.11
C GLU A 85 -4.44 0.91 -19.25
N ILE A 86 -4.02 -0.33 -19.48
CA ILE A 86 -4.93 -1.48 -19.60
C ILE A 86 -5.52 -1.81 -18.24
N VAL A 87 -4.72 -1.76 -17.16
CA VAL A 87 -5.24 -1.95 -15.80
C VAL A 87 -6.33 -0.93 -15.49
N ARG A 88 -6.09 0.36 -15.79
CA ARG A 88 -7.10 1.42 -15.62
C ARG A 88 -8.36 1.15 -16.43
N GLN A 89 -8.21 0.78 -17.70
CA GLN A 89 -9.35 0.44 -18.55
C GLN A 89 -10.18 -0.69 -17.95
N VAL A 90 -9.55 -1.79 -17.54
CA VAL A 90 -10.24 -2.94 -16.93
C VAL A 90 -10.87 -2.56 -15.59
N ARG A 91 -10.19 -1.75 -14.77
CA ARG A 91 -10.73 -1.22 -13.51
C ARG A 91 -12.03 -0.45 -13.74
N ASP A 92 -12.04 0.46 -14.73
CA ASP A 92 -13.15 1.37 -14.99
C ASP A 92 -14.31 0.67 -15.73
N GLU A 93 -14.00 -0.20 -16.71
CA GLU A 93 -15.00 -0.88 -17.54
C GLU A 93 -15.53 -2.18 -16.94
N GLU A 94 -14.72 -2.90 -16.16
CA GLU A 94 -15.05 -4.26 -15.69
C GLU A 94 -15.02 -4.42 -14.16
N GLY A 95 -14.32 -3.56 -13.43
CA GLY A 95 -14.24 -3.62 -11.97
C GLY A 95 -13.25 -4.67 -11.43
N ILE A 96 -12.35 -4.23 -10.57
CA ILE A 96 -11.32 -5.08 -9.93
C ILE A 96 -11.46 -4.99 -8.40
N VAL A 97 -11.66 -6.12 -7.75
CA VAL A 97 -11.66 -6.24 -6.28
C VAL A 97 -10.26 -6.62 -5.80
N PHE A 98 -9.63 -5.76 -5.00
CA PHE A 98 -8.43 -6.08 -4.26
C PHE A 98 -8.83 -6.74 -2.94
N VAL A 99 -8.43 -7.98 -2.74
CA VAL A 99 -8.65 -8.70 -1.48
C VAL A 99 -7.41 -8.55 -0.62
N SER A 100 -7.55 -7.78 0.47
CA SER A 100 -6.55 -7.74 1.55
C SER A 100 -6.97 -8.71 2.65
N HIS A 101 -6.05 -9.56 3.06
CA HIS A 101 -6.31 -10.61 4.04
C HIS A 101 -5.02 -10.93 4.80
N GLN A 102 -5.13 -11.72 5.87
CA GLN A 102 -3.96 -12.12 6.65
C GLN A 102 -3.65 -13.59 6.46
N TRP A 103 -2.37 -13.91 6.33
CA TRP A 103 -1.93 -15.31 6.32
C TRP A 103 -2.12 -15.91 7.71
N VAL A 104 -2.93 -16.95 7.83
CA VAL A 104 -3.21 -17.65 9.10
C VAL A 104 -2.40 -18.92 9.28
N ASP A 105 -1.44 -19.17 8.40
CA ASP A 105 -0.40 -20.20 8.49
C ASP A 105 0.86 -19.71 7.74
N PHE A 106 2.03 -20.29 8.05
CA PHE A 106 3.31 -19.87 7.44
C PHE A 106 3.50 -20.35 6.00
N ASP A 107 2.84 -21.43 5.60
CA ASP A 107 3.00 -22.07 4.29
C ASP A 107 1.77 -21.86 3.39
N HIS A 108 0.58 -21.72 3.98
CA HIS A 108 -0.67 -21.47 3.25
C HIS A 108 -1.46 -20.30 3.85
N PRO A 109 -2.02 -19.38 3.06
CA PRO A 109 -2.71 -18.22 3.61
C PRO A 109 -4.01 -18.55 4.35
N ASP A 110 -4.72 -19.61 3.94
CA ASP A 110 -6.04 -20.00 4.47
C ASP A 110 -6.28 -21.52 4.48
N PRO A 111 -5.55 -22.30 5.30
CA PRO A 111 -5.63 -23.76 5.31
C PRO A 111 -7.02 -24.32 5.67
N LEU A 112 -7.90 -23.52 6.28
CA LEU A 112 -9.27 -23.92 6.66
C LEU A 112 -10.33 -23.44 5.66
N GLY A 113 -9.94 -22.69 4.63
CA GLY A 113 -10.83 -22.12 3.62
C GLY A 113 -11.82 -21.08 4.18
N LEU A 114 -11.57 -20.52 5.36
CA LEU A 114 -12.49 -19.59 6.01
C LEU A 114 -12.46 -18.22 5.32
N GLN A 115 -11.28 -17.73 4.98
CA GLN A 115 -11.10 -16.47 4.27
C GLN A 115 -11.58 -16.59 2.82
N TYR A 116 -11.34 -17.73 2.16
CA TYR A 116 -11.89 -18.01 0.83
C TYR A 116 -13.42 -17.93 0.82
N ARG A 117 -14.09 -18.64 1.75
CA ARG A 117 -15.57 -18.62 1.85
C ARG A 117 -16.11 -17.23 2.16
N ALA A 118 -15.45 -16.49 3.06
CA ALA A 118 -15.80 -15.11 3.38
C ALA A 118 -15.64 -14.19 2.17
N THR A 119 -14.55 -14.34 1.41
CA THR A 119 -14.30 -13.58 0.18
C THR A 119 -15.41 -13.82 -0.86
N VAL A 120 -15.77 -15.08 -1.11
CA VAL A 120 -16.86 -15.43 -2.04
C VAL A 120 -18.18 -14.81 -1.61
N ALA A 121 -18.53 -14.93 -0.33
CA ALA A 121 -19.77 -14.34 0.20
C ALA A 121 -19.79 -12.82 0.04
N ALA A 122 -18.69 -12.15 0.41
CA ALA A 122 -18.54 -10.70 0.29
C ALA A 122 -18.64 -10.22 -1.15
N VAL A 123 -17.94 -10.84 -2.10
CA VAL A 123 -17.98 -10.42 -3.51
C VAL A 123 -19.37 -10.61 -4.12
N ARG A 124 -20.08 -11.69 -3.78
CA ARG A 124 -21.48 -11.88 -4.20
C ARG A 124 -22.39 -10.78 -3.67
N GLU A 125 -22.21 -10.42 -2.40
CA GLU A 125 -22.98 -9.34 -1.79
C GLU A 125 -22.67 -7.99 -2.42
N LEU A 126 -21.40 -7.69 -2.71
CA LEU A 126 -21.01 -6.48 -3.45
C LEU A 126 -21.69 -6.42 -4.83
N GLN A 127 -21.69 -7.53 -5.58
CA GLN A 127 -22.37 -7.60 -6.88
C GLN A 127 -23.89 -7.41 -6.75
N GLN A 128 -24.52 -7.96 -5.69
CA GLN A 128 -25.94 -7.74 -5.40
C GLN A 128 -26.27 -6.28 -5.07
N ARG A 129 -25.34 -5.56 -4.43
CA ARG A 129 -25.42 -4.10 -4.20
C ARG A 129 -25.15 -3.28 -5.47
N GLY A 130 -24.97 -3.91 -6.63
CA GLY A 130 -24.70 -3.25 -7.90
C GLY A 130 -23.25 -2.78 -8.07
N ILE A 131 -22.34 -3.17 -7.18
CA ILE A 131 -20.93 -2.80 -7.27
C ILE A 131 -20.27 -3.67 -8.33
N GLN A 132 -19.62 -3.03 -9.30
CA GLN A 132 -18.99 -3.70 -10.42
C GLN A 132 -17.70 -4.42 -9.98
N CYS A 133 -17.76 -5.75 -9.97
CA CYS A 133 -16.69 -6.63 -9.48
C CYS A 133 -16.55 -7.84 -10.42
N ARG A 134 -15.93 -7.69 -11.60
CA ARG A 134 -15.72 -8.82 -12.53
C ARG A 134 -14.43 -9.58 -12.25
N TRP A 135 -13.40 -8.86 -11.79
CA TRP A 135 -12.07 -9.39 -11.54
C TRP A 135 -11.73 -9.34 -10.07
N ILE A 136 -10.95 -10.32 -9.63
CA ILE A 136 -10.42 -10.41 -8.28
C ILE A 136 -8.90 -10.51 -8.31
N TRP A 137 -8.25 -9.77 -7.42
CA TRP A 137 -6.84 -9.87 -7.13
C TRP A 137 -6.68 -10.37 -5.70
N VAL A 138 -5.95 -11.47 -5.51
CA VAL A 138 -5.63 -12.04 -4.19
C VAL A 138 -4.15 -12.44 -4.23
N ASP A 139 -3.36 -12.02 -3.25
CA ASP A 139 -1.91 -12.20 -3.25
C ASP A 139 -1.44 -13.63 -3.62
N TYR A 140 -2.07 -14.67 -3.08
CA TYR A 140 -1.63 -16.06 -3.26
C TYR A 140 -1.76 -16.58 -4.69
N LEU A 141 -2.83 -16.19 -5.40
CA LEU A 141 -3.08 -16.56 -6.79
C LEU A 141 -2.55 -15.51 -7.79
N SER A 142 -2.40 -14.26 -7.35
CA SER A 142 -1.96 -13.14 -8.20
C SER A 142 -0.45 -12.91 -8.17
N ILE A 143 0.25 -13.39 -7.14
CA ILE A 143 1.71 -13.27 -6.99
C ILE A 143 2.36 -14.66 -7.10
N PRO A 144 3.43 -14.82 -7.90
CA PRO A 144 4.22 -16.06 -7.93
C PRO A 144 4.68 -16.48 -6.53
N GLN A 145 4.45 -17.76 -6.18
CA GLN A 145 4.81 -18.30 -4.86
C GLN A 145 6.12 -19.10 -4.92
N SER A 146 6.47 -19.64 -6.10
CA SER A 146 7.60 -20.56 -6.28
C SER A 146 8.90 -19.84 -6.64
N ASN A 147 8.83 -18.76 -7.43
CA ASN A 147 9.99 -18.00 -7.85
C ASN A 147 10.16 -16.74 -7.01
N ARG A 148 11.16 -16.73 -6.11
CA ARG A 148 11.42 -15.61 -5.19
C ARG A 148 11.72 -14.27 -5.89
N THR A 149 12.38 -14.30 -7.05
CA THR A 149 12.68 -13.07 -7.80
C THR A 149 11.41 -12.47 -8.41
N GLN A 150 10.57 -13.29 -9.04
CA GLN A 150 9.29 -12.82 -9.57
C GLN A 150 8.33 -12.41 -8.46
N GLN A 151 8.32 -13.16 -7.35
CA GLN A 151 7.56 -12.82 -6.15
C GLN A 151 7.96 -11.42 -5.64
N GLN A 152 9.27 -11.15 -5.54
CA GLN A 152 9.73 -9.84 -5.07
C GLN A 152 9.35 -8.73 -6.04
N ASN A 153 9.47 -8.92 -7.36
CA ASN A 153 9.02 -7.92 -8.34
C ASN A 153 7.51 -7.63 -8.23
N ALA A 154 6.70 -8.65 -7.96
CA ALA A 154 5.27 -8.48 -7.74
C ALA A 154 4.97 -7.77 -6.41
N ILE A 155 5.69 -8.08 -5.33
CA ILE A 155 5.59 -7.36 -4.04
C ILE A 155 6.00 -5.90 -4.20
N ASP A 156 7.06 -5.62 -4.96
CA ASP A 156 7.50 -4.25 -5.25
C ASP A 156 6.45 -3.47 -6.06
N THR A 157 5.54 -4.17 -6.75
CA THR A 157 4.41 -3.61 -7.51
C THR A 157 3.11 -3.54 -6.70
N LEU A 158 3.09 -4.03 -5.46
CA LEU A 158 1.86 -4.17 -4.65
C LEU A 158 1.05 -2.88 -4.57
N ALA A 159 1.75 -1.74 -4.41
CA ALA A 159 1.09 -0.45 -4.31
C ALA A 159 0.31 -0.05 -5.58
N VAL A 160 0.79 -0.46 -6.74
CA VAL A 160 0.13 -0.21 -8.03
C VAL A 160 -1.13 -1.07 -8.14
N TYR A 161 -1.08 -2.33 -7.71
CA TYR A 161 -2.27 -3.20 -7.71
C TYR A 161 -3.39 -2.63 -6.84
N VAL A 162 -3.05 -2.16 -5.63
CA VAL A 162 -4.00 -1.52 -4.73
C VAL A 162 -4.56 -0.22 -5.33
N ALA A 163 -3.68 0.67 -5.81
CA ALA A 163 -4.06 1.97 -6.37
C ALA A 163 -4.95 1.85 -7.62
N HIS A 164 -4.81 0.75 -8.37
CA HIS A 164 -5.59 0.50 -9.58
C HIS A 164 -6.74 -0.49 -9.39
N SER A 165 -7.14 -0.77 -8.15
CA SER A 165 -8.33 -1.57 -7.88
C SER A 165 -9.57 -0.69 -7.72
N SER A 166 -10.71 -1.19 -8.18
CA SER A 166 -11.99 -0.48 -8.11
C SER A 166 -12.62 -0.59 -6.74
N VAL A 167 -12.35 -1.68 -6.02
CA VAL A 167 -12.89 -1.97 -4.69
C VAL A 167 -11.77 -2.50 -3.81
N PHE A 168 -11.70 -2.01 -2.56
CA PHE A 168 -10.87 -2.60 -1.52
C PHE A 168 -11.71 -3.46 -0.59
N LEU A 169 -11.36 -4.74 -0.45
CA LEU A 169 -12.05 -5.68 0.42
C LEU A 169 -11.07 -6.26 1.43
N SER A 170 -11.18 -5.81 2.69
CA SER A 170 -10.54 -6.49 3.82
C SER A 170 -11.32 -7.76 4.15
N VAL A 171 -10.63 -8.89 4.31
CA VAL A 171 -11.21 -10.17 4.72
C VAL A 171 -10.49 -10.62 5.98
N ALA A 172 -11.19 -10.53 7.11
CA ALA A 172 -10.65 -10.84 8.42
C ALA A 172 -11.68 -11.56 9.32
N PRO A 173 -12.24 -12.71 8.89
CA PRO A 173 -13.11 -13.51 9.73
C PRO A 173 -12.34 -14.07 10.93
N SER A 174 -13.02 -14.17 12.07
CA SER A 174 -12.47 -14.82 13.27
C SER A 174 -12.09 -16.29 13.02
N CYS A 175 -10.81 -16.63 13.21
CA CYS A 175 -10.28 -17.99 13.09
C CYS A 175 -9.04 -18.21 13.97
N LYS A 176 -8.53 -19.44 14.05
CA LYS A 176 -7.27 -19.74 14.74
C LYS A 176 -6.12 -19.78 13.75
N HIS A 177 -4.98 -19.18 14.13
CA HIS A 177 -3.74 -19.38 13.38
C HIS A 177 -3.32 -20.85 13.50
N ALA A 178 -2.91 -21.48 12.39
CA ALA A 178 -2.62 -22.91 12.39
C ALA A 178 -1.34 -23.26 13.16
N ASN A 179 -0.33 -22.39 13.11
CA ASN A 179 0.96 -22.61 13.79
C ASN A 179 1.13 -21.86 15.12
N LEU A 180 0.22 -20.95 15.47
CA LEU A 180 0.35 -20.09 16.64
C LEU A 180 -0.90 -20.24 17.51
N ASP A 181 -0.76 -20.20 18.83
CA ASP A 181 -1.92 -20.21 19.74
C ASP A 181 -2.56 -18.81 19.84
N SER A 182 -2.79 -18.18 18.68
CA SER A 182 -3.36 -16.85 18.55
C SER A 182 -4.65 -16.89 17.75
N THR A 183 -5.66 -16.15 18.22
CA THR A 183 -6.87 -15.86 17.46
C THR A 183 -6.57 -14.80 16.41
N MET A 184 -7.08 -15.02 15.21
CA MET A 184 -6.98 -14.17 14.04
C MET A 184 -8.36 -13.57 13.79
N ASP A 185 -8.48 -12.25 13.86
CA ASP A 185 -9.70 -11.45 13.69
C ASP A 185 -9.39 -10.09 13.04
N VAL A 186 -10.38 -9.21 12.95
CA VAL A 186 -10.20 -7.83 12.44
C VAL A 186 -9.12 -7.04 13.19
N ARG A 187 -8.96 -7.26 14.50
CA ARG A 187 -7.95 -6.55 15.32
C ARG A 187 -6.55 -7.01 14.96
N SER A 188 -6.36 -8.33 14.82
CA SER A 188 -5.08 -8.90 14.38
C SER A 188 -4.71 -8.47 12.96
N TYR A 189 -5.71 -8.41 12.05
CA TYR A 189 -5.54 -7.91 10.70
C TYR A 189 -5.12 -6.44 10.70
N ASN A 190 -5.81 -5.58 11.46
CA ASN A 190 -5.41 -4.19 11.63
C ASN A 190 -4.08 -4.02 12.37
N GLY A 191 -3.54 -5.06 13.01
CA GLY A 191 -2.18 -5.06 13.58
C GLY A 191 -1.08 -5.35 12.55
N ARG A 192 -1.41 -5.76 11.32
CA ARG A 192 -0.44 -6.17 10.30
C ARG A 192 0.07 -4.98 9.49
N GLY A 193 1.39 -4.86 9.38
CA GLY A 193 2.02 -3.77 8.64
C GLY A 193 1.69 -3.76 7.15
N TRP A 194 1.70 -4.92 6.49
CA TRP A 194 1.30 -5.03 5.07
C TRP A 194 -0.16 -4.63 4.83
N CYS A 195 -1.08 -5.07 5.68
CA CYS A 195 -2.50 -4.74 5.54
C CYS A 195 -2.76 -3.25 5.77
N ARG A 196 -2.09 -2.63 6.77
CA ARG A 196 -2.13 -1.17 6.97
C ARG A 196 -1.61 -0.40 5.75
N LEU A 197 -0.51 -0.87 5.16
CA LEU A 197 0.06 -0.25 3.96
C LEU A 197 -0.93 -0.28 2.80
N GLU A 198 -1.58 -1.42 2.57
CA GLU A 198 -2.60 -1.58 1.53
C GLU A 198 -3.79 -0.63 1.77
N GLN A 199 -4.30 -0.56 3.01
CA GLN A 199 -5.36 0.39 3.36
C GLN A 199 -4.94 1.84 3.12
N LEU A 200 -3.73 2.22 3.52
CA LEU A 200 -3.21 3.58 3.36
C LEU A 200 -3.03 3.96 1.88
N ILE A 201 -2.54 3.04 1.05
CA ILE A 201 -2.40 3.27 -0.39
C ILE A 201 -3.76 3.47 -1.05
N TYR A 202 -4.73 2.62 -0.72
CA TYR A 202 -6.09 2.75 -1.24
C TYR A 202 -6.70 4.08 -0.81
N LEU A 203 -6.64 4.40 0.48
CA LEU A 203 -7.11 5.66 1.06
C LEU A 203 -6.52 6.88 0.33
N ALA A 204 -5.19 6.94 0.17
CA ALA A 204 -4.51 8.05 -0.49
C ALA A 204 -4.86 8.17 -1.97
N THR A 205 -5.23 7.06 -2.60
CA THR A 205 -5.61 6.98 -4.01
C THR A 205 -7.07 7.38 -4.22
N THR A 206 -7.93 7.14 -3.24
CA THR A 206 -9.38 7.43 -3.32
C THR A 206 -9.80 8.65 -2.50
N ILE A 207 -8.85 9.44 -1.98
CA ILE A 207 -9.14 10.49 -0.98
C ILE A 207 -10.02 11.64 -1.50
N SER A 208 -10.04 11.82 -2.83
CA SER A 208 -10.90 12.78 -3.51
C SER A 208 -12.34 12.29 -3.70
N SER A 209 -12.60 10.99 -3.50
CA SER A 209 -13.94 10.41 -3.56
C SER A 209 -14.65 10.60 -2.22
N GLU A 210 -15.92 10.99 -2.25
CA GLU A 210 -16.73 11.13 -1.03
C GLU A 210 -17.08 9.78 -0.39
N ALA A 211 -17.30 8.75 -1.21
CA ALA A 211 -17.69 7.41 -0.77
C ALA A 211 -16.90 6.32 -1.51
N PRO A 212 -15.58 6.20 -1.26
CA PRO A 212 -14.79 5.20 -1.94
C PRO A 212 -15.23 3.79 -1.54
N PRO A 213 -15.35 2.85 -2.49
CA PRO A 213 -15.80 1.48 -2.22
C PRO A 213 -14.72 0.69 -1.47
N ALA A 214 -14.73 0.81 -0.15
CA ALA A 214 -13.86 0.07 0.76
C ALA A 214 -14.71 -0.66 1.80
N PHE A 215 -14.53 -1.96 1.88
CA PHE A 215 -15.35 -2.85 2.69
C PHE A 215 -14.48 -3.75 3.58
N ALA A 216 -15.06 -4.19 4.68
CA ALA A 216 -14.50 -5.21 5.56
C ALA A 216 -15.50 -6.35 5.71
N CYS A 217 -15.02 -7.57 5.51
CA CYS A 217 -15.74 -8.80 5.80
C CYS A 217 -15.16 -9.41 7.08
N THR A 218 -15.94 -9.38 8.16
CA THR A 218 -15.58 -9.90 9.49
C THR A 218 -16.55 -11.02 9.90
N GLU A 219 -16.49 -11.48 11.14
CA GLU A 219 -17.52 -12.37 11.71
C GLU A 219 -18.94 -11.81 11.65
N ASP A 220 -19.10 -10.49 11.61
CA ASP A 220 -20.40 -9.81 11.58
C ASP A 220 -20.95 -9.64 10.15
N GLY A 221 -20.20 -10.07 9.13
CA GLY A 221 -20.56 -9.94 7.71
C GLY A 221 -19.84 -8.80 7.01
N LEU A 222 -20.41 -8.33 5.90
CA LEU A 222 -19.82 -7.29 5.04
C LEU A 222 -20.29 -5.89 5.45
N GLY A 223 -19.36 -5.06 5.90
CA GLY A 223 -19.58 -3.66 6.26
C GLY A 223 -18.60 -2.70 5.59
N PRO A 224 -18.74 -1.39 5.81
CA PRO A 224 -17.73 -0.41 5.40
C PRO A 224 -16.41 -0.68 6.12
N LEU A 225 -15.28 -0.48 5.43
CA LEU A 225 -13.95 -0.69 6.00
C LEU A 225 -13.68 0.24 7.19
N TRP A 226 -13.98 1.52 7.00
CA TRP A 226 -13.91 2.52 8.05
C TRP A 226 -15.29 2.62 8.68
N GLY A 227 -15.43 2.05 9.88
CA GLY A 227 -16.71 1.98 10.59
C GLY A 227 -17.23 3.36 11.04
N SER A 228 -18.10 3.38 12.04
CA SER A 228 -18.67 4.63 12.57
C SER A 228 -17.64 5.61 13.14
N ASP A 229 -16.47 5.11 13.54
CA ASP A 229 -15.30 5.93 13.92
C ASP A 229 -14.20 5.81 12.84
N ALA A 230 -14.49 6.40 11.68
CA ALA A 230 -13.58 6.40 10.55
C ALA A 230 -12.24 7.06 10.88
N ALA A 231 -12.23 8.11 11.71
CA ALA A 231 -11.02 8.82 12.08
C ALA A 231 -10.01 7.94 12.84
N SER A 232 -10.49 7.12 13.80
CA SER A 232 -9.64 6.15 14.49
C SER A 232 -9.12 5.05 13.56
N SER A 233 -9.99 4.57 12.66
CA SER A 233 -9.65 3.49 11.73
C SER A 233 -8.62 3.95 10.67
N GLU A 234 -8.73 5.20 10.21
CA GLU A 234 -7.77 5.81 9.29
C GLU A 234 -6.42 6.08 9.96
N GLU A 235 -6.42 6.50 11.23
CA GLU A 235 -5.18 6.65 11.99
C GLU A 235 -4.44 5.32 12.17
N GLU A 236 -5.17 4.22 12.39
CA GLU A 236 -4.57 2.88 12.43
C GLU A 236 -3.87 2.53 11.11
N ALA A 237 -4.46 2.90 9.96
CA ALA A 237 -3.86 2.70 8.65
C ALA A 237 -2.57 3.54 8.46
N LEU A 238 -2.47 4.73 9.06
CA LEU A 238 -1.23 5.54 9.06
C LEU A 238 -0.09 4.84 9.81
N GLY A 239 -0.41 4.04 10.82
CA GLY A 239 0.53 3.28 11.65
C GLY A 239 1.22 2.09 10.96
N VAL A 240 1.56 2.18 9.67
CA VAL A 240 2.13 1.07 8.87
C VAL A 240 3.39 0.48 9.51
N ILE A 241 4.32 1.35 9.91
CA ILE A 241 5.62 0.96 10.47
C ILE A 241 5.49 0.39 11.89
N GLU A 242 4.43 0.75 12.61
CA GLU A 242 4.10 0.18 13.92
C GLU A 242 3.56 -1.24 13.79
N GLY A 243 2.98 -1.57 12.63
CA GLY A 243 2.42 -2.88 12.36
C GLY A 243 3.44 -4.03 12.43
N SER A 244 2.92 -5.22 12.74
CA SER A 244 3.68 -6.46 12.74
C SER A 244 3.80 -7.01 11.31
N PHE A 245 5.02 -7.36 10.92
CA PHE A 245 5.33 -8.04 9.66
C PHE A 245 5.65 -9.50 9.95
N THR A 246 5.45 -10.38 8.97
CA THR A 246 5.76 -11.81 9.11
C THR A 246 7.21 -12.05 9.56
N CYS A 247 8.18 -11.27 9.05
CA CYS A 247 9.57 -11.35 9.49
C CYS A 247 9.75 -10.97 10.97
N CYS A 248 9.02 -9.96 11.47
CA CYS A 248 9.05 -9.51 12.86
C CYS A 248 8.44 -10.57 13.80
N ALA A 249 7.27 -11.09 13.45
CA ALA A 249 6.57 -12.09 14.25
C ALA A 249 7.36 -13.40 14.42
N ARG A 250 8.22 -13.72 13.44
CA ARG A 250 9.11 -14.89 13.46
C ARG A 250 10.48 -14.60 14.09
N GLY A 251 10.72 -13.40 14.60
CA GLY A 251 12.02 -13.01 15.13
C GLY A 251 13.13 -12.99 14.07
N HIS A 252 12.84 -12.63 12.82
CA HIS A 252 13.82 -12.52 11.72
C HIS A 252 14.73 -13.77 11.58
N PRO A 253 14.17 -14.92 11.19
CA PRO A 253 14.90 -16.18 11.14
C PRO A 253 16.10 -16.08 10.21
N GLY A 254 17.24 -16.63 10.64
CA GLY A 254 18.50 -16.52 9.90
C GLY A 254 19.07 -15.10 9.78
N GLY A 255 18.58 -14.14 10.60
CA GLY A 255 19.05 -12.75 10.57
C GLY A 255 18.60 -11.98 9.33
N CYS A 256 17.47 -12.37 8.73
CA CYS A 256 16.96 -11.71 7.53
C CYS A 256 16.66 -10.21 7.77
N ARG A 257 16.73 -9.41 6.71
CA ARG A 257 16.42 -7.98 6.78
C ARG A 257 14.92 -7.78 7.01
N CYS A 258 14.57 -6.85 7.90
CA CYS A 258 13.20 -6.50 8.21
C CYS A 258 12.45 -5.89 7.00
N ASP A 259 11.23 -6.36 6.75
CA ASP A 259 10.36 -5.89 5.67
C ASP A 259 9.96 -4.41 5.81
N LYS A 260 10.01 -3.84 7.03
CA LYS A 260 9.81 -2.39 7.25
C LYS A 260 10.74 -1.54 6.39
N THR A 261 11.92 -2.05 6.04
CA THR A 261 12.87 -1.36 5.17
C THR A 261 12.49 -1.37 3.69
N LYS A 262 11.64 -2.32 3.26
CA LYS A 262 11.19 -2.45 1.86
C LYS A 262 10.13 -1.41 1.50
N ILE A 263 9.32 -1.01 2.49
CA ILE A 263 8.16 -0.14 2.27
C ILE A 263 8.47 1.36 2.39
N VAL A 264 9.70 1.73 2.72
CA VAL A 264 10.12 3.14 2.90
C VAL A 264 9.82 3.98 1.66
N GLY A 265 10.18 3.47 0.47
CA GLY A 265 9.91 4.17 -0.78
C GLY A 265 8.42 4.37 -1.02
N VAL A 266 7.64 3.30 -0.89
CA VAL A 266 6.18 3.34 -1.06
C VAL A 266 5.53 4.36 -0.11
N MET A 267 5.92 4.36 1.17
CA MET A 267 5.43 5.31 2.17
C MET A 267 5.75 6.77 1.80
N LEU A 268 6.96 7.04 1.30
CA LEU A 268 7.34 8.38 0.82
C LEU A 268 6.50 8.80 -0.40
N GLY A 269 6.27 7.87 -1.33
CA GLY A 269 5.41 8.12 -2.50
C GLY A 269 3.97 8.43 -2.11
N VAL A 270 3.41 7.68 -1.15
CA VAL A 270 2.04 7.89 -0.66
C VAL A 270 1.92 9.24 0.03
N TYR A 271 2.91 9.61 0.86
CA TYR A 271 2.90 10.91 1.52
C TYR A 271 3.01 12.06 0.51
N TRP A 272 3.90 11.96 -0.48
CA TRP A 272 3.96 12.92 -1.58
C TRP A 272 2.60 13.05 -2.29
N ARG A 273 1.92 11.93 -2.54
CA ARG A 273 0.59 11.90 -3.17
C ARG A 273 -0.47 12.63 -2.34
N LEU A 274 -0.51 12.44 -1.03
CA LEU A 274 -1.40 13.19 -0.14
C LEU A 274 -1.13 14.70 -0.17
N LEU A 275 0.14 15.11 -0.15
CA LEU A 275 0.53 16.53 -0.26
C LEU A 275 0.13 17.12 -1.62
N ALA A 276 0.33 16.36 -2.70
CA ALA A 276 -0.08 16.75 -4.05
C ALA A 276 -1.61 16.96 -4.12
N TRP A 277 -2.39 16.05 -3.51
CA TRP A 277 -3.84 16.23 -3.43
C TRP A 277 -4.25 17.48 -2.67
N GLN A 278 -3.58 17.79 -1.55
CA GLN A 278 -3.92 19.01 -0.81
C GLN A 278 -3.59 20.28 -1.59
N ARG A 279 -2.54 20.24 -2.42
CA ARG A 279 -2.15 21.37 -3.27
C ARG A 279 -3.07 21.54 -4.48
N ASP A 280 -3.41 20.44 -5.14
CA ASP A 280 -4.00 20.48 -6.49
C ASP A 280 -5.52 20.31 -6.52
N LEU A 281 -6.14 19.77 -5.45
CA LEU A 281 -7.60 19.70 -5.38
C LEU A 281 -8.20 21.09 -5.13
N PRO A 282 -9.18 21.54 -5.94
CA PRO A 282 -9.79 22.87 -5.77
C PRO A 282 -10.59 22.97 -4.45
N PHE A 283 -11.15 21.85 -4.00
CA PHE A 283 -11.86 21.72 -2.74
C PHE A 283 -11.35 20.46 -2.02
N PRO A 284 -10.24 20.56 -1.27
CA PRO A 284 -9.72 19.41 -0.54
C PRO A 284 -10.76 18.94 0.47
N SER A 285 -11.03 17.63 0.48
CA SER A 285 -11.99 17.04 1.40
C SER A 285 -11.55 17.26 2.85
N GLY A 286 -12.50 17.44 3.77
CA GLY A 286 -12.19 17.52 5.21
C GLY A 286 -11.42 16.29 5.69
N ARG A 287 -11.70 15.13 5.08
CA ARG A 287 -10.98 13.86 5.28
C ARG A 287 -9.49 13.99 4.98
N LEU A 288 -9.11 14.53 3.81
CA LEU A 288 -7.70 14.76 3.45
C LEU A 288 -7.00 15.68 4.46
N GLY A 289 -7.66 16.76 4.86
CA GLY A 289 -7.14 17.70 5.87
C GLY A 289 -6.87 17.02 7.21
N ASN A 290 -7.79 16.20 7.69
CA ASN A 290 -7.66 15.45 8.94
C ASN A 290 -6.51 14.44 8.89
N ILE A 291 -6.40 13.67 7.80
CA ILE A 291 -5.31 12.69 7.61
C ILE A 291 -3.95 13.39 7.63
N LEU A 292 -3.80 14.48 6.86
CA LEU A 292 -2.55 15.23 6.83
C LEU A 292 -2.26 15.88 8.18
N GLN A 293 -3.27 16.39 8.90
CA GLN A 293 -3.08 16.91 10.25
C GLN A 293 -2.57 15.84 11.22
N GLN A 294 -3.15 14.63 11.20
CA GLN A 294 -2.73 13.51 12.04
C GLN A 294 -1.29 13.07 11.68
N LEU A 295 -1.01 12.93 10.39
CA LEU A 295 0.30 12.52 9.87
C LEU A 295 1.38 13.53 10.26
N GLU A 296 1.16 14.83 9.99
CA GLU A 296 2.09 15.92 10.31
C GLU A 296 2.29 16.07 11.81
N GLY A 297 1.21 15.97 12.60
CA GLY A 297 1.26 16.08 14.05
C GLY A 297 2.03 14.94 14.73
N ASN A 298 2.22 13.81 14.04
CA ASN A 298 2.86 12.61 14.57
C ASN A 298 3.91 12.04 13.60
N ILE A 299 4.66 12.91 12.90
CA ILE A 299 5.54 12.49 11.82
C ILE A 299 6.60 11.47 12.27
N ASP A 300 7.19 11.65 13.46
CA ASP A 300 8.21 10.75 14.00
C ASP A 300 7.66 9.36 14.37
N ARG A 301 6.35 9.26 14.61
CA ARG A 301 5.66 8.01 14.89
C ARG A 301 5.43 7.21 13.62
N PHE A 302 4.94 7.87 12.56
CA PHE A 302 4.59 7.21 11.30
C PHE A 302 5.78 7.04 10.34
N PHE A 303 6.76 7.94 10.41
CA PHE A 303 7.98 7.95 9.61
C PHE A 303 9.24 8.05 10.51
N PRO A 304 9.46 7.08 11.42
CA PRO A 304 10.57 7.15 12.36
C PRO A 304 11.91 7.11 11.62
N GLY A 305 12.93 7.81 12.14
CA GLY A 305 14.25 7.80 11.50
C GLY A 305 14.90 6.41 11.45
N THR A 306 14.67 5.60 12.50
CA THR A 306 15.20 4.23 12.64
C THR A 306 14.15 3.30 13.24
N VAL A 307 14.31 2.01 13.02
CA VAL A 307 13.52 0.97 13.70
C VAL A 307 14.44 -0.07 14.31
N THR A 308 14.06 -0.58 15.47
CA THR A 308 14.74 -1.68 16.15
C THR A 308 13.88 -2.94 16.09
N TYR A 309 14.51 -4.08 15.79
CA TYR A 309 13.83 -5.36 15.76
C TYR A 309 14.71 -6.48 16.32
N SER A 310 14.05 -7.47 16.93
CA SER A 310 14.73 -8.63 17.51
C SER A 310 15.03 -9.70 16.46
N THR A 311 16.13 -10.41 16.68
CA THR A 311 16.56 -11.55 15.87
C THR A 311 16.58 -12.82 16.72
N GLU A 312 16.27 -13.96 16.11
CA GLU A 312 15.96 -15.24 16.79
C GLU A 312 17.07 -15.69 17.74
N ASN A 313 18.33 -15.36 17.43
CA ASN A 313 19.51 -15.78 18.20
C ASN A 313 20.61 -14.71 18.26
N GLY A 314 20.28 -13.44 18.02
CA GLY A 314 21.25 -12.35 17.91
C GLY A 314 20.81 -11.10 18.67
N PRO A 315 21.69 -10.09 18.80
CA PRO A 315 21.30 -8.82 19.40
C PRO A 315 20.23 -8.15 18.53
N ASP A 316 19.40 -7.32 19.17
CA ASP A 316 18.48 -6.43 18.48
C ASP A 316 19.23 -5.62 17.41
N GLN A 317 18.64 -5.52 16.23
CA GLN A 317 19.18 -4.78 15.11
C GLN A 317 18.46 -3.44 15.02
N THR A 318 19.22 -2.34 15.03
CA THR A 318 18.70 -1.01 14.68
C THR A 318 19.08 -0.69 13.25
N VAL A 319 18.09 -0.41 12.42
CA VAL A 319 18.28 -0.06 11.01
C VAL A 319 17.67 1.30 10.72
N GLU A 320 18.35 2.06 9.87
CA GLU A 320 17.79 3.29 9.30
C GLU A 320 16.64 2.93 8.35
N VAL A 321 15.53 3.66 8.50
CA VAL A 321 14.37 3.56 7.61
C VAL A 321 14.18 4.90 6.91
N PHE A 322 13.54 5.87 7.57
CA PHE A 322 13.29 7.17 6.95
C PHE A 322 14.45 8.16 7.12
N GLY A 323 15.24 8.11 8.20
CA GLY A 323 16.32 9.07 8.44
C GLY A 323 15.93 10.52 8.09
N ASP A 324 16.71 11.15 7.21
CA ASP A 324 16.46 12.51 6.69
C ASP A 324 15.56 12.54 5.43
N LEU A 325 15.05 11.40 4.97
CA LEU A 325 14.28 11.27 3.72
C LEU A 325 12.98 12.09 3.77
N VAL A 326 12.30 12.13 4.92
CA VAL A 326 11.03 12.88 5.06
C VAL A 326 11.25 14.37 4.91
N THR A 327 12.24 14.92 5.61
CA THR A 327 12.62 16.33 5.52
C THR A 327 13.00 16.68 4.08
N SER A 328 13.84 15.86 3.46
CA SER A 328 14.30 16.07 2.09
C SER A 328 13.17 15.95 1.07
N MET A 329 12.21 15.06 1.32
CA MET A 329 11.01 14.91 0.48
C MET A 329 10.13 16.16 0.55
N ARG A 330 9.94 16.74 1.73
CA ARG A 330 9.21 18.01 1.90
C ARG A 330 9.89 19.17 1.20
N GLU A 331 11.21 19.29 1.32
CA GLU A 331 11.99 20.32 0.61
C GLU A 331 11.87 20.19 -0.91
N LEU A 332 11.97 18.95 -1.42
CA LEU A 332 11.75 18.66 -2.83
C LEU A 332 10.33 18.98 -3.27
N PHE A 333 9.31 18.60 -2.50
CA PHE A 333 7.92 18.89 -2.80
C PHE A 333 7.66 20.41 -2.84
N ALA A 334 8.23 21.17 -1.91
CA ALA A 334 8.11 22.63 -1.90
C ALA A 334 8.78 23.27 -3.12
N ALA A 335 9.98 22.81 -3.49
CA ALA A 335 10.67 23.27 -4.69
C ALA A 335 9.88 22.93 -5.97
N GLU A 336 9.34 21.72 -6.06
CA GLU A 336 8.54 21.23 -7.17
C GLU A 336 7.20 21.99 -7.30
N SER A 337 6.57 22.33 -6.17
CA SER A 337 5.34 23.14 -6.12
C SER A 337 5.53 24.55 -6.68
N GLY A 338 6.76 25.10 -6.62
CA GLY A 338 7.11 26.38 -7.22
C GLY A 338 7.24 26.37 -8.75
N ILE A 339 7.20 25.20 -9.38
CA ILE A 339 7.29 25.03 -10.84
C ILE A 339 5.89 25.12 -11.46
N LEU A 340 5.83 25.49 -12.74
CA LEU A 340 4.61 25.49 -13.54
C LEU A 340 3.89 24.13 -13.50
N PRO A 341 2.55 24.10 -13.34
CA PRO A 341 1.77 22.86 -13.17
C PRO A 341 2.02 21.78 -14.21
N GLU A 342 2.23 22.14 -15.48
CA GLU A 342 2.46 21.17 -16.56
C GLU A 342 3.82 20.46 -16.51
N LYS A 343 4.76 20.98 -15.71
CA LYS A 343 6.10 20.40 -15.50
C LYS A 343 6.23 19.68 -14.16
N ARG A 344 5.15 19.65 -13.38
CA ARG A 344 5.08 18.96 -12.10
C ARG A 344 5.04 17.44 -12.29
N ILE A 345 5.43 16.71 -11.26
CA ILE A 345 5.24 15.27 -11.19
C ILE A 345 3.73 15.03 -11.13
N ARG A 346 3.18 14.43 -12.18
CA ARG A 346 1.75 14.14 -12.25
C ARG A 346 1.41 13.05 -11.24
N VAL A 347 0.41 13.35 -10.43
CA VAL A 347 -0.29 12.39 -9.59
C VAL A 347 -1.65 12.18 -10.25
N GLU A 348 -1.90 10.99 -10.79
CA GLU A 348 -3.16 10.70 -11.45
C GLU A 348 -4.22 10.27 -10.42
N SER A 349 -5.43 10.83 -10.53
CA SER A 349 -6.59 10.38 -9.75
C SER A 349 -7.24 9.24 -10.54
N PRO A 350 -7.53 8.08 -9.92
CA PRO A 350 -8.44 7.13 -10.53
C PRO A 350 -9.82 7.79 -10.69
N SER A 351 -10.41 7.69 -11.89
CA SER A 351 -11.82 8.06 -12.07
C SER A 351 -12.68 6.99 -11.36
N PHE A 352 -13.07 7.22 -10.12
CA PHE A 352 -14.03 6.36 -9.45
C PHE A 352 -15.44 6.76 -9.89
N LEU A 353 -16.21 5.80 -10.42
CA LEU A 353 -17.64 5.98 -10.66
C LEU A 353 -18.31 6.24 -9.30
N GLU A 354 -19.01 7.38 -9.18
CA GLU A 354 -19.84 7.67 -8.01
C GLU A 354 -20.88 6.55 -7.86
N LEU A 355 -20.87 5.87 -6.71
CA LEU A 355 -21.91 4.91 -6.38
C LEU A 355 -23.25 5.66 -6.26
N PRO A 356 -24.36 5.10 -6.76
CA PRO A 356 -25.68 5.67 -6.49
C PRO A 356 -25.88 5.77 -4.97
N SER A 357 -26.21 6.96 -4.49
CA SER A 357 -26.49 7.16 -3.07
C SER A 357 -27.66 6.26 -2.64
N GLU A 358 -27.55 5.58 -1.50
CA GLU A 358 -28.62 4.75 -0.91
C GLU A 358 -29.81 5.59 -0.38
N GLN A 359 -30.05 6.78 -0.92
CA GLN A 359 -31.13 7.66 -0.51
C GLN A 359 -31.75 8.35 -1.72
N ASP A 360 -32.32 7.57 -2.63
CA ASP A 360 -33.38 8.09 -3.50
C ASP A 360 -34.66 7.24 -3.34
N PRO A 361 -35.64 7.72 -2.55
CA PRO A 361 -36.94 7.05 -2.41
C PRO A 361 -37.79 7.05 -3.70
N SER A 362 -37.32 7.64 -4.80
CA SER A 362 -38.10 7.78 -6.03
C SER A 362 -38.17 6.54 -6.92
N ILE A 363 -37.41 5.48 -6.64
CA ILE A 363 -37.42 4.22 -7.43
C ILE A 363 -38.33 3.13 -6.80
N GLN A 364 -39.45 3.52 -6.18
CA GLN A 364 -40.48 2.56 -5.72
C GLN A 364 -41.89 2.83 -6.30
N GLN A 365 -42.02 3.64 -7.35
CA GLN A 365 -43.33 3.87 -7.98
C GLN A 365 -43.25 3.88 -9.50
N GLU A 366 -42.95 2.76 -10.15
CA GLU A 366 -43.25 2.63 -11.60
C GLU A 366 -43.47 1.20 -12.14
N GLU A 367 -43.74 0.20 -11.29
CA GLU A 367 -44.08 -1.17 -11.74
C GLU A 367 -45.49 -1.67 -11.38
N GLU A 368 -46.45 -0.77 -11.16
CA GLU A 368 -47.88 -1.14 -11.11
C GLU A 368 -48.67 -0.35 -12.16
N GLY A 369 -48.60 -0.79 -13.43
CA GLY A 369 -49.38 -0.07 -14.44
C GLY A 369 -49.47 -0.58 -15.86
N VAL A 370 -49.10 -1.81 -16.24
CA VAL A 370 -49.45 -2.32 -17.59
C VAL A 370 -49.61 -3.84 -17.65
N THR A 371 -50.77 -4.39 -17.29
CA THR A 371 -51.42 -5.47 -18.07
C THR A 371 -52.88 -5.65 -17.66
N ARG A 372 -53.81 -5.12 -18.47
CA ARG A 372 -55.20 -5.59 -18.62
C ARG A 372 -55.88 -4.79 -19.73
N VAL A 373 -55.80 -5.30 -20.96
CA VAL A 373 -56.91 -5.42 -21.94
C VAL A 373 -56.61 -6.64 -22.79
#